data_AF-A0AAD8AZW4-F1
#
_entry.id   AF-A0AAD8AZW4-F1
#
_cell.length_a   1.000
_cell.length_b   1.000
_cell.length_c   1.000
_cell.angle_alpha   90.00
_cell.angle_beta   90.00
_cell.angle_gamma   90.00
#
_symmetry.space_group_name_H-M   'P 1'
#
loop_
_entity.id
_entity.type
_entity.pdbx_description
1 polymer ?
#
loop_
_entity_poly.entity_id
_entity_poly.type
_entity_poly.pdbx_seq_one_letter_code
_entity_poly.pdbx_strand_id
1 'polypeptide(L)'
;VLFEEVLGEPDGAHSIDCVWSCAYKCFNCFKGCCYKFLTVLCGIPLAICWGCEFAYITFWHVWYVTPCMRAYMINCGCLQKFYGTCLQCYLQPLCEAISYCFSNIKVTNMSG
;
A
#
# COMPACT_ATOMS: atom_id res chain seq x y z
N VAL A 1 -15.75 -27.67 -3.31
CA VAL A 1 -16.75 -28.52 -3.99
C VAL A 1 -16.12 -29.79 -4.47
N LEU A 2 -16.16 -30.82 -3.62
CA LEU A 2 -15.86 -32.18 -4.01
C LEU A 2 -17.06 -32.78 -4.77
N PHE A 3 -16.83 -33.78 -5.63
CA PHE A 3 -17.89 -34.48 -6.35
C PHE A 3 -18.92 -35.10 -5.39
N GLU A 4 -18.42 -35.70 -4.30
CA GLU A 4 -19.20 -36.34 -3.24
C GLU A 4 -20.23 -35.40 -2.57
N GLU A 5 -19.90 -34.11 -2.46
CA GLU A 5 -20.77 -33.12 -1.82
C GLU A 5 -21.94 -32.68 -2.70
N VAL A 6 -21.89 -32.96 -4.00
CA VAL A 6 -22.86 -32.47 -5.00
C VAL A 6 -23.62 -33.60 -5.68
N LEU A 7 -22.94 -34.72 -5.95
CA LEU A 7 -23.44 -35.84 -6.75
C LEU A 7 -23.14 -37.21 -6.11
N GLY A 8 -22.70 -37.24 -4.84
CA GLY A 8 -22.36 -38.48 -4.15
C GLY A 8 -23.61 -39.31 -3.80
N GLU A 9 -23.78 -40.50 -4.39
CA GLU A 9 -24.75 -41.50 -3.94
C GLU A 9 -24.27 -42.16 -2.62
N PRO A 10 -25.18 -42.48 -1.67
CA PRO A 10 -24.79 -43.11 -0.40
C PRO A 10 -24.19 -44.51 -0.59
N ASP A 11 -23.21 -44.89 0.24
CA ASP A 11 -22.36 -46.10 0.14
C ASP A 11 -23.10 -47.45 -0.05
N GLY A 12 -24.42 -47.52 0.19
CA GLY A 12 -25.24 -48.73 0.05
C GLY A 12 -26.07 -48.87 -1.24
N ALA A 13 -26.12 -47.85 -2.11
CA ALA A 13 -26.97 -47.83 -3.31
C ALA A 13 -26.21 -47.43 -4.59
N HIS A 14 -24.91 -47.69 -4.61
CA HIS A 14 -24.02 -47.25 -5.66
C HIS A 14 -24.39 -47.86 -7.02
N SER A 15 -24.62 -47.01 -8.02
CA SER A 15 -24.78 -47.42 -9.42
C SER A 15 -23.56 -48.24 -9.90
N ILE A 16 -23.74 -49.11 -10.91
CA ILE A 16 -22.68 -49.96 -11.52
C ILE A 16 -21.31 -49.25 -11.51
N ASP A 17 -20.27 -49.88 -10.94
CA ASP A 17 -18.95 -49.26 -10.65
C ASP A 17 -18.34 -48.47 -11.82
N CYS A 18 -18.60 -48.93 -13.05
CA CYS A 18 -18.16 -48.28 -14.28
C CYS A 18 -18.79 -46.89 -14.49
N VAL A 19 -20.08 -46.75 -14.21
CA VAL A 19 -20.82 -45.49 -14.36
C VAL A 19 -20.34 -44.47 -13.35
N TRP A 20 -20.15 -44.89 -12.10
CA TRP A 20 -19.63 -44.03 -11.04
C TRP A 20 -18.22 -43.53 -11.33
N SER A 21 -17.28 -44.42 -11.68
CA SER A 21 -15.91 -44.00 -11.98
C SER A 21 -15.85 -43.06 -13.20
N CYS A 22 -16.72 -43.24 -14.19
CA CYS A 22 -16.79 -42.38 -15.36
C CYS A 22 -17.33 -40.98 -14.99
N ALA A 23 -18.43 -40.91 -14.24
CA ALA A 23 -19.01 -39.67 -13.77
C ALA A 23 -18.02 -38.87 -12.90
N TYR A 24 -17.34 -39.53 -11.97
CA TYR A 24 -16.32 -38.91 -11.11
C TYR A 24 -15.17 -38.31 -11.93
N LYS A 25 -14.65 -39.04 -12.92
CA LYS A 25 -13.55 -38.54 -13.77
C LYS A 25 -13.99 -37.40 -14.67
N CYS A 26 -15.16 -37.51 -15.32
CA CYS A 26 -15.70 -36.46 -16.19
C CYS A 26 -15.95 -35.16 -15.41
N PHE A 27 -16.58 -35.25 -14.23
CA PHE A 27 -16.87 -34.08 -13.41
C PHE A 27 -15.60 -33.34 -12.99
N ASN A 28 -14.60 -34.07 -12.50
CA ASN A 28 -13.34 -33.46 -12.07
C ASN A 28 -12.56 -32.85 -13.25
N CYS A 29 -12.58 -33.49 -14.42
CA CYS A 29 -11.94 -32.97 -15.63
C CYS A 29 -12.64 -31.68 -16.11
N PHE A 30 -13.98 -31.71 -16.25
CA PHE A 30 -14.75 -30.59 -16.77
C PHE A 30 -14.70 -29.39 -15.83
N LYS A 31 -14.75 -29.62 -14.51
CA LYS A 31 -14.59 -28.58 -13.50
C LYS A 31 -13.24 -27.86 -13.60
N GLY A 32 -12.14 -28.60 -13.75
CA GLY A 32 -10.81 -28.02 -13.92
C GLY A 32 -10.67 -27.26 -15.25
N CYS A 33 -11.24 -27.80 -16.32
CA CYS A 33 -11.20 -27.19 -17.65
C CYS A 33 -12.03 -25.88 -17.69
N CYS A 34 -13.28 -25.91 -17.22
CA CYS A 34 -14.14 -24.72 -17.16
C CYS A 34 -13.57 -23.64 -16.24
N TYR A 35 -13.00 -24.02 -15.09
CA TYR A 35 -12.37 -23.05 -14.20
C TYR A 35 -11.18 -22.35 -14.88
N LYS A 36 -10.29 -23.11 -15.52
CA LYS A 36 -9.14 -22.55 -16.25
C LYS A 36 -9.59 -21.70 -17.44
N PHE A 37 -10.57 -22.16 -18.22
CA PHE A 37 -11.11 -21.43 -19.35
C PHE A 37 -11.74 -20.10 -18.92
N LEU A 38 -12.58 -20.11 -17.87
CA LEU A 38 -13.21 -18.91 -17.34
C LEU A 38 -12.19 -17.95 -16.74
N THR A 39 -11.16 -18.47 -16.06
CA THR A 39 -10.06 -17.66 -15.52
C THR A 39 -9.23 -17.00 -16.62
N VAL A 40 -8.99 -17.70 -17.73
CA VAL A 40 -8.28 -17.12 -18.88
C VAL A 40 -9.17 -16.07 -19.57
N LEU A 41 -10.45 -16.39 -19.79
CA LEU A 41 -11.37 -15.50 -20.48
C LEU A 41 -11.67 -14.21 -19.68
N CYS A 42 -11.83 -14.31 -18.36
CA CYS A 42 -12.14 -13.16 -17.51
C CYS A 42 -10.89 -12.52 -16.87
N GLY A 43 -9.85 -13.30 -16.60
CA GLY A 43 -8.62 -12.81 -15.97
C GLY A 43 -7.75 -11.98 -16.93
N ILE A 44 -7.66 -12.37 -18.20
CA ILE A 44 -6.92 -11.59 -19.21
C ILE A 44 -7.50 -10.18 -19.41
N PRO A 45 -8.81 -9.98 -19.65
CA PRO A 45 -9.35 -8.64 -19.83
C PRO A 45 -9.22 -7.79 -18.56
N LEU A 46 -9.39 -8.39 -17.38
CA LEU A 46 -9.15 -7.68 -16.12
C LEU A 46 -7.68 -7.23 -16.01
N ALA A 47 -6.72 -8.10 -16.33
CA ALA A 47 -5.30 -7.75 -16.31
C ALA A 47 -4.97 -6.61 -17.28
N ILE A 48 -5.61 -6.58 -18.46
CA ILE A 48 -5.45 -5.49 -19.42
C ILE A 48 -6.03 -4.19 -18.86
N CYS A 49 -7.24 -4.22 -18.28
CA CYS A 49 -7.84 -3.04 -17.63
C CYS A 49 -6.93 -2.47 -16.54
N TRP A 50 -6.47 -3.31 -15.62
CA TRP A 50 -5.55 -2.90 -14.56
C TRP A 50 -4.22 -2.37 -15.11
N GLY A 51 -3.68 -3.01 -16.16
CA GLY A 51 -2.46 -2.54 -16.83
C GLY A 51 -2.60 -1.13 -17.40
N CYS A 52 -3.72 -0.83 -18.04
CA CYS A 52 -4.02 0.51 -18.56
C CYS A 52 -4.12 1.56 -17.44
N GLU A 53 -4.81 1.24 -16.34
CA GLU A 53 -4.94 2.12 -15.18
C GLU A 53 -3.56 2.46 -14.58
N PHE A 54 -2.72 1.45 -14.34
CA PHE A 54 -1.37 1.67 -13.81
C PHE A 54 -0.49 2.47 -14.77
N ALA A 55 -0.62 2.26 -16.08
CA ALA A 55 0.10 3.05 -17.08
C ALA A 55 -0.31 4.53 -17.04
N TYR A 56 -1.62 4.82 -16.96
CA TYR A 56 -2.13 6.18 -16.84
C TYR A 56 -1.65 6.87 -15.55
N ILE A 57 -1.73 6.19 -14.41
CA ILE A 57 -1.25 6.71 -13.13
C ILE A 57 0.24 7.02 -13.20
N THR A 58 1.04 6.13 -13.79
CA THR A 58 2.49 6.31 -13.93
C THR A 58 2.82 7.51 -14.81
N PHE A 59 2.11 7.67 -15.92
CA PHE A 59 2.26 8.83 -16.79
C PHE A 59 1.97 10.14 -16.03
N TRP A 60 0.83 10.23 -15.35
CA TRP A 60 0.49 11.38 -14.51
C TRP A 60 1.52 11.65 -13.42
N HIS A 61 2.01 10.61 -12.77
CA HIS A 61 2.98 10.77 -11.70
C HIS A 61 4.30 11.38 -12.20
N VAL A 62 4.81 10.90 -13.34
CA VAL A 62 6.06 11.39 -13.93
C VAL A 62 5.90 12.81 -14.47
N TRP A 63 4.83 13.07 -15.21
CA TRP A 63 4.69 14.33 -15.95
C TRP A 63 4.02 15.46 -15.18
N TYR A 64 3.20 15.15 -14.17
CA TYR A 64 2.48 16.16 -13.38
C TYR A 64 2.91 16.16 -11.91
N VAL A 65 2.85 15.01 -11.23
CA VAL A 65 3.14 14.96 -9.78
C VAL A 65 4.60 15.30 -9.50
N THR A 66 5.54 14.77 -10.27
CA THR A 66 6.97 15.02 -10.08
C THR A 66 7.34 16.51 -10.20
N PRO A 67 6.92 17.26 -11.25
CA PRO A 67 7.18 18.69 -11.29
C PRO A 67 6.45 19.47 -10.21
N CYS A 68 5.21 19.10 -9.85
CA CYS A 68 4.50 19.71 -8.72
C CYS A 68 5.24 19.53 -7.39
N MET A 69 5.74 18.32 -7.12
CA MET A 69 6.56 18.03 -5.95
C MET A 69 7.85 18.87 -5.94
N ARG A 70 8.49 19.02 -7.09
CA ARG A 70 9.69 19.87 -7.22
C ARG A 70 9.37 21.34 -6.96
N ALA A 71 8.26 21.85 -7.49
CA ALA A 71 7.81 23.22 -7.23
C ALA A 71 7.47 23.43 -5.74
N TYR A 72 6.82 22.45 -5.11
CA TYR A 72 6.52 22.48 -3.69
C TYR A 72 7.79 22.54 -2.83
N MET A 73 8.79 21.69 -3.14
CA MET A 73 10.08 21.72 -2.45
C MET A 73 10.78 23.08 -2.54
N ILE A 74 10.73 23.74 -3.71
CA ILE A 74 11.29 25.09 -3.87
C ILE A 74 10.56 26.10 -2.96
N ASN A 75 9.23 26.06 -2.93
CA ASN A 75 8.42 26.93 -2.08
C ASN A 75 8.69 26.69 -0.59
N CYS A 76 8.73 25.43 -0.16
CA CYS A 76 9.10 25.07 1.21
C CYS A 76 10.52 25.53 1.56
N GLY A 77 11.48 25.42 0.64
CA GLY A 77 12.84 25.92 0.86
C GLY A 77 12.88 27.45 1.05
N CYS A 78 12.06 28.20 0.30
CA CYS A 78 11.90 29.63 0.52
C CYS A 78 11.26 29.93 1.89
N LEU A 79 10.20 29.21 2.26
CA LEU A 79 9.52 29.37 3.55
C LEU A 79 10.45 29.02 4.72
N GLN A 80 11.26 27.98 4.59
CA GLN A 80 12.24 27.58 5.60
C GLN A 80 13.28 28.67 5.84
N LYS A 81 13.78 29.31 4.77
CA LYS A 81 14.70 30.44 4.89
C LYS A 81 14.03 31.63 5.58
N PHE A 82 12.82 31.97 5.16
CA PHE A 82 12.05 33.05 5.79
C PHE A 82 11.83 32.79 7.28
N TYR A 83 11.36 31.60 7.63
CA TYR A 83 11.15 31.19 9.01
C TYR A 83 12.45 31.17 9.82
N GLY A 84 13.54 30.69 9.24
CA GLY A 84 14.88 30.74 9.84
C GLY A 84 15.29 32.18 10.17
N THR A 85 15.12 33.12 9.24
CA THR A 85 15.39 34.53 9.48
C THR A 85 14.51 35.10 10.60
N CYS A 86 13.22 34.79 10.62
CA CYS A 86 12.34 35.21 11.71
C CYS A 86 12.81 34.67 13.07
N LEU A 87 13.16 33.39 13.16
CA LEU A 87 13.70 32.82 14.40
C LEU A 87 14.98 33.52 14.84
N GLN A 88 15.89 33.81 13.91
CA GLN A 88 17.13 34.52 14.21
C GLN A 88 16.88 35.97 14.67
N CYS A 89 15.90 36.66 14.09
CA CYS A 89 15.60 38.04 14.50
C CYS A 89 14.84 38.14 15.82
N TYR A 90 13.96 37.19 16.16
CA TYR A 90 13.08 37.30 17.32
C TYR A 90 13.48 36.37 18.47
N LEU A 91 13.70 35.09 18.16
CA LEU A 91 13.93 34.08 19.18
C LEU A 91 15.37 34.13 19.72
N GLN A 92 16.33 34.45 18.86
CA GLN A 92 17.73 34.60 19.28
C GLN A 92 17.93 35.70 20.33
N PRO A 93 17.50 36.96 20.14
CA PRO A 93 17.68 37.98 21.17
C PRO A 93 16.90 37.68 22.45
N LEU A 94 15.76 36.99 22.37
CA LEU A 94 15.02 36.55 23.55
C LEU A 94 15.81 35.52 24.36
N CYS A 95 16.32 34.48 23.70
CA CYS A 95 17.17 33.47 24.32
C CYS A 95 18.44 34.09 24.91
N GLU A 96 19.05 35.04 24.22
CA GLU A 96 20.22 35.76 24.70
C GLU A 96 19.90 36.59 25.96
N ALA A 97 18.80 37.34 25.97
CA ALA A 97 18.34 38.09 27.13
C ALA A 97 18.08 37.18 28.35
N ILE A 98 17.43 36.03 28.14
CA ILE A 98 17.22 35.03 29.20
C ILE A 98 18.57 34.51 29.71
N SER A 99 19.51 34.19 28.80
CA SER A 99 20.85 33.74 29.17
C SER A 99 21.60 34.76 30.03
N TYR A 100 21.49 36.06 29.71
CA TYR A 100 22.05 37.13 30.54
C TYR A 100 21.45 37.18 31.96
N CYS A 101 20.14 36.94 32.10
CA CYS A 101 19.48 36.89 33.41
C CYS A 101 20.03 35.76 34.29
N PHE A 102 20.29 34.58 33.70
CA PHE A 102 20.82 33.43 34.45
C PHE A 102 22.34 33.46 34.63
N SER A 103 23.08 34.13 33.74
CA SER A 103 24.55 34.22 33.80
C SER A 103 25.08 34.98 35.02
N ASN A 104 24.26 35.82 35.66
CA ASN A 104 24.66 36.56 36.88
C ASN A 104 24.50 35.76 38.19
N ILE A 105 23.97 34.53 38.14
CA ILE A 105 23.79 33.70 39.33
C ILE A 105 25.10 32.94 39.63
N LYS A 106 25.93 33.48 40.53
CA LYS A 106 27.12 32.78 41.05
C LYS A 106 26.74 31.88 42.23
N VAL A 107 26.77 30.57 42.02
CA VAL A 107 26.58 29.58 43.11
C VAL A 107 27.91 29.41 43.84
N THR A 108 27.99 29.89 45.09
CA THR A 108 29.11 29.57 46.00
C THR A 108 28.74 28.31 46.77
N ASN A 109 29.47 27.21 46.53
CA ASN A 109 29.37 26.03 47.37
C ASN A 109 30.17 26.28 48.65
N MET A 110 29.48 26.37 49.78
CA MET A 110 30.10 26.41 51.10
C MET A 110 30.44 24.97 51.48
N SER A 111 31.66 24.53 51.16
CA SER A 111 32.19 23.25 51.61
C SER A 111 32.49 23.33 53.12
N GLY A 112 31.65 22.65 53.92
CA GLY A 112 31.91 22.36 55.32
C GLY A 112 32.85 21.17 55.49
#